data_AF-A0A3A5HAR9-F1
#
_entry.id   AF-A0A3A5HAR9-F1
#
_cell.length_a   1.000
_cell.length_b   1.000
_cell.length_c   1.000
_cell.angle_alpha   90.00
_cell.angle_beta   90.00
_cell.angle_gamma   90.00
#
_symmetry.space_group_name_H-M   'P 1'
#
loop_
_entity.id
_entity.type
_entity.pdbx_description
1 polymer ?
#
loop_
_entity_poly.entity_id
_entity_poly.type
_entity_poly.pdbx_seq_one_letter_code
_entity_poly.pdbx_strand_id
1 'polypeptide(L)'
;MRRGTSRDEQGSALVEFVWLGMLLLVPLVYVLIAVFDVQRGAFGVAAASRAAGRAYALADTDAEGARQARAAALIALADQGLDGHPFDLAITCQPGPPPCHARGKTIVVQIGSRVTLPLSPPALGGDAPTFAVSAEHRVPIGRYRDLSP
;
A
#
# COMPACT_ATOMS: atom_id res chain seq x y z
N MET A 1 25.52 -38.15 54.00
CA MET A 1 26.07 -37.58 52.75
C MET A 1 25.07 -37.79 51.62
N ARG A 2 24.30 -36.74 51.24
CA ARG A 2 23.41 -36.75 50.08
C ARG A 2 24.04 -35.84 49.03
N ARG A 3 24.67 -36.41 48.00
CA ARG A 3 25.16 -35.67 46.83
C ARG A 3 23.95 -35.40 45.93
N GLY A 4 23.45 -34.16 45.94
CA GLY A 4 22.53 -33.67 44.93
C GLY A 4 23.26 -33.61 43.58
N THR A 5 22.68 -34.20 42.56
CA THR A 5 23.21 -34.27 41.21
C THR A 5 23.09 -32.90 40.53
N SER A 6 24.16 -32.12 40.48
CA SER A 6 24.26 -30.86 39.70
C SER A 6 24.47 -31.13 38.21
N ARG A 7 23.64 -32.00 37.62
CA ARG A 7 23.91 -32.56 36.28
C ARG A 7 22.88 -32.22 35.21
N ASP A 8 21.91 -31.35 35.49
CA ASP A 8 20.87 -30.96 34.51
C ASP A 8 20.87 -29.45 34.12
N GLU A 9 21.64 -28.59 34.77
CA GLU A 9 21.60 -27.14 34.47
C GLU A 9 22.31 -26.74 33.16
N GLN A 10 23.29 -27.52 32.69
CA GLN A 10 24.05 -27.20 31.46
C GLN A 10 23.22 -27.44 30.17
N GLY A 11 22.29 -28.40 30.19
CA GLY A 11 21.33 -28.59 29.09
C GLY A 11 20.24 -27.51 29.08
N SER A 12 19.88 -26.99 30.26
CA SER A 12 18.90 -25.91 30.42
C SER A 12 19.41 -24.58 29.86
N ALA A 13 20.68 -24.22 30.08
CA ALA A 13 21.21 -22.92 29.68
C ALA A 13 21.20 -22.68 28.16
N LEU A 14 21.56 -23.70 27.36
CA LEU A 14 21.51 -23.61 25.90
C LEU A 14 20.06 -23.53 25.39
N VAL A 15 19.16 -24.34 25.96
CA VAL A 15 17.73 -24.34 25.58
C VAL A 15 17.05 -23.03 25.96
N GLU A 16 17.33 -22.49 27.14
CA GLU A 16 16.80 -21.20 27.61
C GLU A 16 17.30 -20.03 26.75
N PHE A 17 18.58 -20.04 26.38
CA PHE A 17 19.13 -19.03 25.47
C PHE A 17 18.47 -19.10 24.09
N VAL A 18 18.32 -20.30 23.53
CA VAL A 18 17.62 -20.50 22.25
C VAL A 18 16.16 -20.07 22.36
N TRP A 19 15.49 -20.38 23.47
CA TRP A 19 14.11 -19.97 23.72
C TRP A 19 13.96 -18.46 23.80
N LEU A 20 14.81 -17.76 24.55
CA LEU A 20 14.84 -16.29 24.61
C LEU A 20 15.15 -15.69 23.24
N GLY A 21 16.09 -16.30 22.51
CA GLY A 21 16.42 -15.92 21.13
C GLY A 21 15.21 -16.05 20.21
N MET A 22 14.48 -17.16 20.25
CA MET A 22 13.25 -17.36 19.47
C MET A 22 12.14 -16.40 19.90
N LEU A 23 11.97 -16.19 21.20
CA LEU A 23 10.97 -15.27 21.76
C LEU A 23 11.19 -13.84 21.26
N LEU A 24 12.43 -13.43 21.02
CA LEU A 24 12.76 -12.12 20.44
C LEU A 24 12.74 -12.12 18.91
N LEU A 25 13.31 -13.16 18.28
CA LEU A 25 13.51 -13.22 16.83
C LEU A 25 12.19 -13.40 16.07
N VAL A 26 11.27 -14.22 16.58
CA VAL A 26 9.96 -14.44 15.94
C VAL A 26 9.14 -13.15 15.80
N PRO A 27 8.88 -12.36 16.87
CA PRO A 27 8.14 -11.11 16.74
C PRO A 27 8.90 -10.07 15.91
N LEU A 28 10.24 -10.04 15.98
CA LEU A 28 11.04 -9.14 15.15
C LEU A 28 10.87 -9.43 13.65
N VAL A 29 10.96 -10.71 13.26
CA VAL A 29 10.74 -11.14 11.86
C VAL A 29 9.31 -10.84 11.43
N TYR A 30 8.32 -11.07 12.29
CA TYR A 30 6.93 -10.72 12.01
C TYR A 30 6.77 -9.22 11.73
N VAL A 31 7.35 -8.35 12.56
CA VAL A 31 7.30 -6.89 12.36
C VAL A 31 7.95 -6.52 11.03
N LEU A 32 9.08 -7.12 10.66
CA LEU A 32 9.73 -6.87 9.37
C LEU A 32 8.83 -7.23 8.20
N ILE A 33 8.21 -8.41 8.21
CA ILE A 33 7.28 -8.85 7.17
C ILE A 33 6.08 -7.90 7.07
N ALA A 34 5.46 -7.58 8.22
CA ALA A 34 4.33 -6.66 8.27
C ALA A 34 4.66 -5.27 7.69
N VAL A 35 5.84 -4.74 8.04
CA VAL A 35 6.33 -3.46 7.54
C VAL A 35 6.57 -3.50 6.03
N PHE A 36 7.15 -4.57 5.49
CA PHE A 36 7.35 -4.71 4.04
C PHE A 36 6.03 -4.80 3.27
N ASP A 37 5.02 -5.48 3.80
CA ASP A 37 3.71 -5.55 3.16
C ASP A 37 2.98 -4.20 3.17
N VAL A 38 3.04 -3.45 4.28
CA VAL A 38 2.48 -2.09 4.33
C VAL A 38 3.20 -1.16 3.36
N GLN A 39 4.54 -1.26 3.27
CA GLN A 39 5.33 -0.49 2.31
C GLN A 39 4.96 -0.81 0.87
N ARG A 40 4.78 -2.09 0.54
CA ARG A 40 4.32 -2.54 -0.78
C ARG A 40 2.96 -1.94 -1.15
N GLY A 41 2.02 -1.92 -0.19
CA GLY A 41 0.73 -1.23 -0.33
C GLY A 41 0.89 0.27 -0.60
N ALA A 42 1.70 0.96 0.20
CA ALA A 42 1.95 2.39 0.08
C ALA A 42 2.59 2.77 -1.27
N PHE A 43 3.57 1.99 -1.73
CA PHE A 43 4.18 2.19 -3.04
C PHE A 43 3.22 1.89 -4.18
N GLY A 44 2.34 0.89 -4.03
CA GLY A 44 1.27 0.58 -4.98
C GLY A 44 0.31 1.73 -5.18
N VAL A 45 -0.27 2.28 -4.12
CA VAL A 45 -1.20 3.42 -4.24
C VAL A 45 -0.49 4.67 -4.79
N ALA A 46 0.79 4.88 -4.45
CA ALA A 46 1.58 5.99 -4.99
C ALA A 46 1.96 5.84 -6.47
N ALA A 47 2.22 4.63 -6.94
CA ALA A 47 2.43 4.35 -8.35
C ALA A 47 1.12 4.48 -9.13
N ALA A 48 0.03 3.93 -8.59
CA ALA A 48 -1.29 3.98 -9.16
C ALA A 48 -1.82 5.40 -9.30
N SER A 49 -1.66 6.27 -8.29
CA SER A 49 -2.15 7.66 -8.36
C SER A 49 -1.42 8.46 -9.45
N ARG A 50 -0.11 8.21 -9.63
CA ARG A 50 0.69 8.79 -10.72
C ARG A 50 0.26 8.27 -12.10
N ALA A 51 0.10 6.97 -12.25
CA ALA A 51 -0.33 6.35 -13.51
C ALA A 51 -1.73 6.83 -13.90
N ALA A 52 -2.67 6.82 -12.95
CA ALA A 52 -4.03 7.30 -13.11
C ALA A 52 -4.10 8.77 -13.49
N GLY A 53 -3.32 9.64 -12.81
CA GLY A 53 -3.27 11.06 -13.13
C GLY A 53 -2.76 11.34 -14.53
N ARG A 54 -1.71 10.62 -14.98
CA ARG A 54 -1.19 10.74 -16.35
C ARG A 54 -2.21 10.28 -17.38
N ALA A 55 -2.85 9.12 -17.17
CA ALA A 55 -3.86 8.60 -18.08
C ALA A 55 -5.07 9.55 -18.18
N TYR A 56 -5.56 10.06 -17.03
CA TYR A 56 -6.63 11.04 -17.02
C TYR A 56 -6.28 12.30 -17.81
N ALA A 57 -5.09 12.85 -17.58
CA ALA A 57 -4.66 14.09 -18.24
C ALA A 57 -4.47 13.91 -19.75
N LEU A 58 -4.12 12.72 -20.23
CA LEU A 58 -3.91 12.45 -21.66
C LEU A 58 -5.23 12.29 -22.43
N ALA A 59 -6.29 11.78 -21.79
CA ALA A 59 -7.59 11.59 -22.40
C ALA A 59 -8.23 12.90 -22.92
N ASP A 60 -9.14 12.76 -23.88
CA ASP A 60 -9.82 13.90 -24.52
C ASP A 60 -11.01 14.44 -23.71
N THR A 61 -11.62 13.61 -22.87
CA THR A 61 -12.79 13.97 -22.06
C THR A 61 -12.65 13.46 -20.64
N ASP A 62 -13.34 14.10 -19.68
CA ASP A 62 -13.31 13.68 -18.28
C ASP A 62 -13.85 12.26 -18.08
N ALA A 63 -14.87 11.87 -18.85
CA ALA A 63 -15.46 10.54 -18.80
C ALA A 63 -14.46 9.48 -19.30
N GLU A 64 -13.79 9.73 -20.41
CA GLU A 64 -12.74 8.85 -20.90
C GLU A 64 -11.55 8.79 -19.94
N GLY A 65 -11.13 9.96 -19.45
CA GLY A 65 -10.06 10.09 -18.47
C GLY A 65 -10.33 9.27 -17.21
N ALA A 66 -11.57 9.26 -16.70
CA ALA A 66 -11.92 8.46 -15.53
C ALA A 66 -11.78 6.95 -15.79
N ARG A 67 -12.19 6.47 -16.98
CA ARG A 67 -12.02 5.06 -17.37
C ARG A 67 -10.55 4.68 -17.51
N GLN A 68 -9.78 5.49 -18.23
CA GLN A 68 -8.35 5.27 -18.43
C GLN A 68 -7.56 5.37 -17.13
N ALA A 69 -7.90 6.31 -16.25
CA ALA A 69 -7.29 6.46 -14.93
C ALA A 69 -7.50 5.20 -14.07
N ARG A 70 -8.72 4.65 -14.06
CA ARG A 70 -9.01 3.42 -13.33
C ARG A 70 -8.27 2.21 -13.91
N ALA A 71 -8.19 2.10 -15.24
CA ALA A 71 -7.42 1.04 -15.89
C ALA A 71 -5.91 1.14 -15.58
N ALA A 72 -5.34 2.33 -15.66
CA ALA A 72 -3.94 2.57 -15.33
C ALA A 72 -3.63 2.31 -13.85
N ALA A 73 -4.55 2.67 -12.94
CA ALA A 73 -4.44 2.34 -11.52
C ALA A 73 -4.42 0.82 -11.28
N LEU A 74 -5.31 0.08 -11.95
CA LEU A 74 -5.36 -1.39 -11.86
C LEU A 74 -4.03 -2.03 -12.27
N ILE A 75 -3.45 -1.59 -13.40
CA ILE A 75 -2.16 -2.09 -13.87
C ILE A 75 -1.04 -1.76 -12.88
N ALA A 76 -0.99 -0.52 -12.38
CA ALA A 76 0.05 -0.13 -11.42
C ALA A 76 -0.06 -0.84 -10.06
N LEU A 77 -1.28 -1.18 -9.63
CA LEU A 77 -1.50 -2.00 -8.43
C LEU A 77 -1.10 -3.46 -8.68
N ALA A 78 -1.39 -4.00 -9.87
CA ALA A 78 -0.95 -5.31 -10.32
C ALA A 78 0.58 -5.47 -10.31
N ASP A 79 1.32 -4.42 -10.71
CA ASP A 79 2.79 -4.43 -10.68
C ASP A 79 3.34 -4.55 -9.25
N GLN A 80 2.57 -4.13 -8.24
CA GLN A 80 2.88 -4.35 -6.83
C GLN A 80 2.23 -5.62 -6.29
N GLY A 81 1.70 -6.50 -7.14
CA GLY A 81 0.92 -7.70 -6.82
C GLY A 81 -0.23 -7.45 -5.82
N LEU A 82 -0.86 -6.28 -5.96
CA LEU A 82 -2.12 -5.92 -5.30
C LEU A 82 -3.30 -6.19 -6.26
N ASP A 83 -3.14 -7.17 -7.15
CA ASP A 83 -4.18 -7.62 -8.08
C ASP A 83 -5.47 -7.95 -7.34
N GLY A 84 -6.59 -7.46 -7.86
CA GLY A 84 -7.91 -7.71 -7.29
C GLY A 84 -8.15 -7.10 -5.90
N HIS A 85 -7.17 -6.38 -5.32
CA HIS A 85 -7.37 -5.71 -4.05
C HIS A 85 -8.33 -4.52 -4.23
N PRO A 86 -9.32 -4.36 -3.33
CA PRO A 86 -10.18 -3.19 -3.36
C PRO A 86 -9.36 -1.91 -3.20
N PHE A 87 -9.68 -0.91 -4.02
CA PHE A 87 -9.12 0.43 -3.91
C PHE A 87 -10.19 1.47 -4.21
N ASP A 88 -10.06 2.59 -3.53
CA ASP A 88 -10.85 3.79 -3.73
C ASP A 88 -10.08 4.74 -4.65
N LEU A 89 -10.75 5.25 -5.69
CA LEU A 89 -10.20 6.23 -6.62
C LEU A 89 -11.08 7.47 -6.60
N ALA A 90 -10.52 8.60 -6.19
CA ALA A 90 -11.15 9.90 -6.26
C ALA A 90 -10.37 10.81 -7.21
N ILE A 91 -11.08 11.42 -8.15
CA ILE A 91 -10.52 12.38 -9.10
C ILE A 91 -11.28 13.69 -8.92
N THR A 92 -10.54 14.75 -8.64
CA THR A 92 -11.07 16.12 -8.51
C THR A 92 -10.20 17.07 -9.31
N CYS A 93 -10.65 18.32 -9.46
CA CYS A 93 -9.83 19.35 -10.08
C CYS A 93 -9.96 20.68 -9.36
N GLN A 94 -8.89 21.47 -9.43
CA GLN A 94 -8.79 22.79 -8.83
C GLN A 94 -8.07 23.74 -9.79
N PRO A 95 -8.49 25.00 -9.92
CA PRO A 95 -9.64 25.62 -9.27
C PRO A 95 -10.98 25.34 -9.97
N GLY A 96 -12.08 25.43 -9.22
CA GLY A 96 -13.45 25.36 -9.72
C GLY A 96 -14.02 23.95 -9.90
N PRO A 97 -15.32 23.82 -10.25
CA PRO A 97 -15.97 22.53 -10.48
C PRO A 97 -15.54 21.90 -11.82
N PRO A 98 -15.89 20.64 -12.10
CA PRO A 98 -15.77 20.04 -13.42
C PRO A 98 -16.40 20.90 -14.54
N PRO A 99 -15.93 20.80 -15.80
CA PRO A 99 -15.02 19.77 -16.34
C PRO A 99 -13.55 19.98 -15.97
N CYS A 100 -12.78 18.91 -15.78
CA CYS A 100 -11.40 18.97 -15.31
C CYS A 100 -10.39 19.20 -16.46
N HIS A 101 -10.71 18.78 -17.67
CA HIS A 101 -9.99 19.14 -18.90
C HIS A 101 -10.22 20.60 -19.33
N ALA A 102 -9.81 21.55 -18.47
CA ALA A 102 -9.81 22.96 -18.79
C ALA A 102 -8.44 23.60 -18.51
N ARG A 103 -8.09 24.61 -19.31
CA ARG A 103 -6.80 25.29 -19.20
C ARG A 103 -6.60 25.88 -17.80
N GLY A 104 -5.41 25.67 -17.22
CA GLY A 104 -5.06 26.20 -15.92
C GLY A 104 -5.67 25.46 -14.72
N LYS A 105 -6.36 24.33 -14.95
CA LYS A 105 -6.77 23.42 -13.88
C LYS A 105 -5.66 22.45 -13.52
N THR A 106 -5.68 21.98 -12.28
CA THR A 106 -4.86 20.92 -11.74
C THR A 106 -5.79 19.76 -11.38
N ILE A 107 -5.57 18.62 -12.01
CA ILE A 107 -6.24 17.37 -11.67
C ILE A 107 -5.58 16.83 -10.40
N VAL A 108 -6.40 16.40 -9.43
CA VAL A 108 -5.96 15.79 -8.18
C VAL A 108 -6.52 14.39 -8.13
N VAL A 109 -5.64 13.40 -8.14
CA VAL A 109 -5.98 11.98 -8.06
C VAL A 109 -5.57 11.46 -6.70
N GLN A 110 -6.53 10.92 -5.96
CA GLN A 110 -6.31 10.24 -4.69
C GLN A 110 -6.67 8.77 -4.84
N ILE A 111 -5.77 7.90 -4.39
CA ILE A 111 -6.01 6.46 -4.33
C ILE A 111 -5.79 5.96 -2.91
N GLY A 112 -6.75 5.20 -2.39
CA GLY A 112 -6.70 4.54 -1.09
C GLY A 112 -6.87 3.03 -1.22
N SER A 113 -6.21 2.26 -0.37
CA SER A 113 -6.42 0.81 -0.24
C SER A 113 -6.15 0.33 1.19
N ARG A 114 -6.38 -0.97 1.44
CA ARG A 114 -6.14 -1.62 2.73
C ARG A 114 -5.20 -2.82 2.54
N VAL A 115 -4.15 -2.86 3.34
CA VAL A 115 -3.20 -3.98 3.41
C VAL A 115 -3.58 -4.86 4.59
N THR A 116 -3.85 -6.13 4.34
CA THR A 116 -4.09 -7.12 5.39
C THR A 116 -2.76 -7.75 5.78
N LEU A 117 -2.40 -7.72 7.07
CA LEU A 117 -1.14 -8.30 7.50
C LEU A 117 -1.15 -9.83 7.40
N PRO A 118 -0.05 -10.44 6.96
CA PRO A 118 0.07 -11.88 6.88
C PRO A 118 0.35 -12.47 8.27
N LEU A 119 0.19 -13.79 8.40
CA LEU A 119 0.62 -14.57 9.56
C LEU A 119 -0.06 -14.20 10.90
N SER A 120 -1.23 -13.54 10.88
CA SER A 120 -2.01 -13.32 12.11
C SER A 120 -2.56 -14.65 12.64
N PRO A 121 -2.20 -15.08 13.87
CA PRO A 121 -2.69 -16.36 14.38
C PRO A 121 -4.21 -16.31 14.60
N PRO A 122 -4.99 -17.27 14.06
CA PRO A 122 -6.45 -17.30 14.25
C PRO A 122 -6.85 -17.48 15.74
N ALA A 123 -5.93 -17.95 16.58
CA ALA A 123 -6.10 -18.06 18.02
C ALA A 123 -6.23 -16.71 18.75
N LEU A 124 -5.92 -15.58 18.10
CA LEU A 124 -6.09 -14.24 18.68
C LEU A 124 -7.52 -13.69 18.53
N GLY A 125 -8.45 -14.45 17.93
CA GLY A 125 -9.89 -14.20 18.02
C GLY A 125 -10.42 -12.97 17.27
N GLY A 126 -9.65 -12.40 16.33
CA GLY A 126 -10.07 -11.26 15.51
C GLY A 126 -9.75 -11.44 14.02
N ASP A 127 -10.37 -10.61 13.17
CA ASP A 127 -9.99 -10.48 11.77
C ASP A 127 -8.51 -10.07 11.65
N ALA A 128 -7.85 -10.50 10.57
CA ALA A 128 -6.47 -10.15 10.32
C ALA A 128 -6.30 -8.61 10.33
N PRO A 129 -5.31 -8.05 11.06
CA PRO A 129 -5.17 -6.61 11.19
C PRO A 129 -4.93 -5.96 9.83
N THR A 130 -5.65 -4.87 9.56
CA THR A 130 -5.57 -4.13 8.30
C THR A 130 -5.01 -2.73 8.50
N PHE A 131 -4.12 -2.29 7.61
CA PHE A 131 -3.63 -0.91 7.55
C PHE A 131 -4.16 -0.18 6.32
N ALA A 132 -4.68 1.03 6.52
CA ALA A 132 -5.07 1.90 5.41
C ALA A 132 -3.84 2.60 4.85
N VAL A 133 -3.68 2.57 3.53
CA VAL A 133 -2.64 3.29 2.79
C VAL A 133 -3.28 4.17 1.74
N SER A 134 -2.77 5.40 1.56
CA SER A 134 -3.29 6.32 0.56
C SER A 134 -2.18 7.17 -0.05
N ALA A 135 -2.40 7.63 -1.28
CA ALA A 135 -1.51 8.56 -1.96
C ALA A 135 -2.29 9.54 -2.83
N GLU A 136 -1.77 10.76 -2.92
CA GLU A 136 -2.29 11.82 -3.79
C GLU A 136 -1.27 12.17 -4.88
N HIS A 137 -1.74 12.40 -6.09
CA HIS A 137 -0.95 12.95 -7.18
C HIS A 137 -1.68 14.10 -7.87
N ARG A 138 -0.92 15.15 -8.24
CA ARG A 138 -1.44 16.37 -8.86
C ARG A 138 -0.84 16.56 -10.25
N VAL A 139 -1.70 16.76 -11.24
CA VAL A 139 -1.30 16.94 -12.64
C VAL A 139 -1.85 18.27 -13.17
N PRO A 140 -0.99 19.28 -13.43
CA PRO A 140 -1.44 20.53 -14.02
C PRO A 140 -1.75 20.36 -15.51
N ILE A 141 -2.90 20.87 -15.95
CA ILE A 141 -3.23 21.02 -17.38
C ILE A 141 -2.55 22.30 -17.88
N GLY A 142 -1.48 22.10 -18.67
CA GLY A 142 -0.69 23.19 -19.24
C GLY A 142 -1.56 24.18 -20.02
N ARG A 143 -1.25 25.48 -19.88
CA ARG A 143 -1.92 26.56 -20.63
C ARG A 143 -1.74 26.48 -22.15
N TYR A 144 -0.78 25.68 -22.62
CA TYR A 144 -0.35 25.58 -24.03
C TYR A 144 -0.59 24.20 -24.66
N ARG A 145 -1.62 23.46 -24.24
CA ARG A 145 -2.06 22.31 -25.04
C ARG A 145 -2.80 22.88 -26.25
N ASP A 146 -2.13 22.88 -27.40
CA ASP A 146 -2.74 23.20 -28.68
C ASP A 146 -3.81 22.14 -28.94
N LEU A 147 -5.07 22.53 -28.78
CA LEU A 147 -6.20 21.78 -29.30
C LEU A 147 -6.12 21.96 -30.81
N SER A 148 -5.40 21.08 -31.50
CA SER A 148 -5.50 21.02 -32.95
C SER A 148 -6.90 20.55 -33.34
N PRO A 149 -7.51 21.16 -34.37
CA PRO A 149 -8.89 20.94 -34.78
C PRO A 149 -9.13 19.55 -35.39
#